data_AF-A0A949UGU0-F1
#
_entry.id   AF-A0A949UGU0-F1
#
_cell.length_a   1.000
_cell.length_b   1.000
_cell.length_c   1.000
_cell.angle_alpha   90.00
_cell.angle_beta   90.00
_cell.angle_gamma   90.00
#
_symmetry.space_group_name_H-M   'P 1'
#
loop_
_entity.id
_entity.type
_entity.pdbx_description
1 polymer ?
#
loop_
_entity_poly.entity_id
_entity_poly.type
_entity_poly.pdbx_seq_one_letter_code
_entity_poly.pdbx_strand_id
1 'polypeptide(L)'
;MWFCNISKHDSDKIKGYQVRATVLGKEVQPFFGGLSNDSLKAALKERNKIWKKNGIIARNVLMTPLKGTVKSKESSSGWHGIYDKTEVERSGTACDVYAVHLRNLSTGKPTNRAFRKHLYKTPQAALREAKSLRKRNIEAFNSMVEAYNTKVYKEAVKLADKEVRQLKPFLNDVVGFDQKRWNTVFKAHFPNGLDSNIDPKTVKEKKKGRK
;
A
#
# COMPACT_ATOMS: atom_id res chain seq x y z
N MET A 1 -6.75 -13.21 -0.95
CA MET A 1 -5.53 -12.77 -0.23
C MET A 1 -4.44 -13.77 -0.57
N TRP A 2 -3.27 -13.31 -1.00
CA TRP A 2 -2.19 -14.18 -1.44
C TRP A 2 -1.20 -14.39 -0.30
N PHE A 3 -0.81 -15.63 -0.09
CA PHE A 3 0.16 -16.06 0.91
C PHE A 3 1.11 -17.03 0.22
N CYS A 4 2.41 -16.92 0.46
CA CYS A 4 3.38 -17.92 0.01
C CYS A 4 4.63 -17.89 0.90
N ASN A 5 4.72 -18.82 1.85
CA ASN A 5 5.82 -18.94 2.80
C ASN A 5 6.41 -20.36 2.80
N ILE A 6 7.64 -20.50 3.30
CA ILE A 6 8.28 -21.78 3.58
C ILE A 6 8.35 -21.94 5.09
N SER A 7 7.90 -23.07 5.62
CA SER A 7 8.08 -23.47 7.02
C SER A 7 9.03 -24.66 7.12
N LYS A 8 9.96 -24.61 8.08
CA LYS A 8 10.77 -25.76 8.50
C LYS A 8 9.96 -26.58 9.50
N HIS A 9 9.83 -27.87 9.23
CA HIS A 9 9.26 -28.86 10.15
C HIS A 9 10.39 -29.72 10.69
N ASP A 10 10.53 -29.71 12.01
CA ASP A 10 11.58 -30.42 12.73
C ASP A 10 10.97 -31.11 13.94
N SER A 11 10.04 -32.03 13.68
CA SER A 11 9.44 -32.89 14.71
C SER A 11 9.88 -34.34 14.51
N ASP A 12 9.75 -35.15 15.54
CA ASP A 12 10.13 -36.56 15.50
C ASP A 12 9.36 -37.36 14.43
N LYS A 13 8.14 -36.89 14.10
CA LYS A 13 7.25 -37.54 13.12
C LYS A 13 7.38 -36.98 11.71
N ILE A 14 7.76 -35.71 11.56
CA ILE A 14 7.80 -35.01 10.26
C ILE A 14 9.01 -34.08 10.23
N LYS A 15 9.96 -34.39 9.35
CA LYS A 15 11.15 -33.57 9.08
C LYS A 15 11.17 -33.12 7.64
N GLY A 16 11.23 -31.81 7.40
CA GLY A 16 11.26 -31.28 6.04
C GLY A 16 10.88 -29.82 5.92
N TYR A 17 10.67 -29.39 4.68
CA TYR A 17 10.26 -28.04 4.34
C TYR A 17 8.89 -28.06 3.67
N GLN A 18 7.97 -27.23 4.14
CA GLN A 18 6.64 -27.10 3.54
C GLN A 18 6.52 -25.72 2.89
N VAL A 19 6.16 -25.69 1.61
CA VAL A 19 5.76 -24.43 0.95
C VAL A 19 4.26 -24.31 1.12
N ARG A 20 3.77 -23.23 1.72
CA ARG A 20 2.33 -22.97 1.85
C ARG A 20 1.96 -21.79 1.00
N ALA A 21 1.07 -21.98 0.03
CA ALA A 21 0.56 -20.92 -0.82
C ALA A 21 -0.97 -20.95 -0.95
N THR A 22 -1.58 -19.78 -1.12
CA THR A 22 -2.99 -19.67 -1.52
C THR A 22 -3.04 -19.02 -2.89
N VAL A 23 -3.53 -19.77 -3.89
CA VAL A 23 -3.62 -19.34 -5.29
C VAL A 23 -5.07 -19.38 -5.72
N LEU A 24 -5.65 -18.23 -6.10
CA LEU A 24 -7.05 -18.14 -6.57
C LEU A 24 -8.06 -18.79 -5.61
N GLY A 25 -7.82 -18.68 -4.30
CA GLY A 25 -8.68 -19.27 -3.26
C GLY A 25 -8.42 -20.76 -2.98
N LYS A 26 -7.49 -21.41 -3.69
CA LYS A 26 -7.08 -22.80 -3.44
C LYS A 26 -5.76 -22.84 -2.68
N GLU A 27 -5.66 -23.72 -1.70
CA GLU A 27 -4.41 -23.96 -0.97
C GLU A 27 -3.50 -24.93 -1.72
N VAL A 28 -2.21 -24.61 -1.74
CA VAL A 28 -1.13 -25.41 -2.33
C VAL A 28 -0.08 -25.59 -1.25
N GLN A 29 0.18 -26.84 -0.86
CA GLN A 29 1.02 -27.15 0.29
C GLN A 29 2.10 -28.24 0.03
N PRO A 30 2.95 -28.12 -1.02
CA PRO A 30 3.95 -29.16 -1.29
C PRO A 30 4.95 -29.28 -0.15
N PHE A 31 5.26 -30.53 0.19
CA PHE A 31 6.17 -30.90 1.26
C PHE A 31 7.41 -31.60 0.69
N PHE A 32 8.58 -31.19 1.18
CA PHE A 32 9.88 -31.69 0.78
C PHE A 32 10.52 -32.36 1.99
N GLY A 33 10.51 -33.69 2.01
CA GLY A 33 11.00 -34.49 3.14
C GLY A 33 12.51 -34.34 3.35
N GLY A 34 12.92 -34.41 4.61
CA GLY A 34 14.32 -34.29 5.03
C GLY A 34 14.77 -32.85 5.27
N LEU A 35 15.67 -32.67 6.25
CA LEU A 35 16.27 -31.38 6.59
C LEU A 35 17.63 -31.19 5.91
N SER A 36 17.75 -31.59 4.64
CA SER A 36 18.96 -31.41 3.85
C SER A 36 18.94 -30.09 3.07
N ASN A 37 20.11 -29.68 2.60
CA ASN A 37 20.25 -28.56 1.67
C ASN A 37 19.51 -28.80 0.36
N ASP A 38 19.44 -30.05 -0.11
CA ASP A 38 18.71 -30.41 -1.33
C ASP A 38 17.20 -30.25 -1.16
N SER A 39 16.65 -30.67 -0.01
CA SER A 39 15.23 -30.49 0.31
C SER A 39 14.88 -29.02 0.45
N LEU A 40 15.74 -28.21 1.09
CA LEU A 40 15.57 -26.76 1.16
C LEU A 40 15.61 -26.12 -0.24
N LYS A 41 16.57 -26.51 -1.07
CA LYS A 41 16.72 -26.01 -2.44
C LYS A 41 15.50 -26.36 -3.30
N ALA A 42 14.97 -27.57 -3.17
CA ALA A 42 13.75 -27.99 -3.86
C ALA A 42 12.53 -27.16 -3.41
N ALA A 43 12.36 -26.95 -2.11
CA ALA A 43 11.30 -26.11 -1.57
C ALA A 43 11.40 -24.64 -2.05
N LEU A 44 12.61 -24.06 -2.04
CA LEU A 44 12.84 -22.70 -2.55
C LEU A 44 12.53 -22.58 -4.05
N LYS A 45 12.92 -23.58 -4.86
CA LYS A 45 12.58 -23.62 -6.29
C LYS A 45 11.07 -23.68 -6.52
N GLU A 46 10.35 -24.51 -5.77
CA GLU A 46 8.90 -24.63 -5.91
C GLU A 46 8.18 -23.34 -5.49
N ARG A 47 8.61 -22.71 -4.39
CA ARG A 47 8.13 -21.36 -4.02
C ARG A 47 8.33 -20.35 -5.16
N ASN A 48 9.54 -20.27 -5.72
CA ASN A 48 9.84 -19.31 -6.80
C ASN A 48 9.02 -19.59 -8.06
N LYS A 49 8.78 -20.87 -8.38
CA LYS A 49 7.92 -21.30 -9.49
C LYS A 49 6.47 -20.86 -9.27
N ILE A 50 5.92 -21.07 -8.07
CA ILE A 50 4.58 -20.61 -7.70
C ILE A 50 4.46 -19.08 -7.82
N TRP A 51 5.47 -18.34 -7.37
CA TRP A 51 5.51 -16.88 -7.49
C TRP A 51 5.46 -16.42 -8.95
N LYS A 52 6.40 -16.93 -9.76
CA LYS A 52 6.53 -16.57 -11.19
C LYS A 52 5.26 -16.90 -11.98
N LYS A 53 4.66 -18.07 -11.74
CA LYS A 53 3.45 -18.53 -12.45
C LYS A 53 2.22 -17.69 -12.12
N ASN A 54 2.08 -17.23 -10.87
CA ASN A 54 0.85 -16.61 -10.40
C ASN A 54 0.96 -15.10 -10.17
N GLY A 55 2.15 -14.51 -10.35
CA GLY A 55 2.41 -13.10 -10.05
C GLY A 55 2.26 -12.78 -8.56
N ILE A 56 2.53 -13.74 -7.68
CA ILE A 56 2.37 -13.60 -6.23
C ILE A 56 3.72 -13.54 -5.53
N ILE A 57 3.72 -12.95 -4.33
CA ILE A 57 4.87 -12.94 -3.44
C ILE A 57 4.38 -12.90 -1.98
N ALA A 58 5.29 -13.09 -1.03
CA ALA A 58 5.03 -12.94 0.40
C ALA A 58 4.32 -11.61 0.72
N ARG A 59 3.35 -11.68 1.63
CA ARG A 59 2.36 -10.62 1.92
C ARG A 59 2.95 -9.27 2.35
N ASN A 60 4.17 -9.28 2.90
CA ASN A 60 4.83 -8.08 3.44
C ASN A 60 5.83 -7.43 2.47
N VAL A 61 5.93 -7.96 1.24
CA VAL A 61 6.84 -7.43 0.21
C VAL A 61 6.16 -6.36 -0.63
N LEU A 62 4.88 -6.54 -0.95
CA LEU A 62 4.13 -5.59 -1.78
C LEU A 62 3.29 -4.64 -0.95
N MET A 63 3.17 -3.41 -1.44
CA MET A 63 2.24 -2.43 -0.90
C MET A 63 0.80 -2.82 -1.24
N THR A 64 -0.10 -2.61 -0.30
CA THR A 64 -1.53 -2.83 -0.52
C THR A 64 -2.17 -1.57 -1.08
N PRO A 65 -2.91 -1.67 -2.21
CA PRO A 65 -3.65 -0.53 -2.74
C PRO A 65 -4.78 -0.13 -1.77
N LEU A 66 -5.14 1.15 -1.79
CA LEU A 66 -6.28 1.65 -1.02
C LEU A 66 -7.60 1.24 -1.67
N LYS A 67 -8.58 0.93 -0.82
CA LYS A 67 -9.97 0.81 -1.25
C LYS A 67 -10.48 2.17 -1.71
N GLY A 68 -11.32 2.17 -2.74
CA GLY A 68 -11.93 3.37 -3.31
C GLY A 68 -12.79 4.16 -2.32
N THR A 69 -13.40 5.24 -2.81
CA THR A 69 -14.37 6.02 -2.02
C THR A 69 -15.70 5.25 -1.98
N VAL A 70 -15.88 4.42 -0.96
CA VAL A 70 -17.06 3.55 -0.79
C VAL A 70 -17.99 4.13 0.28
N LYS A 71 -19.30 4.00 0.09
CA LYS A 71 -20.29 4.31 1.15
C LYS A 71 -20.01 3.42 2.37
N SER A 72 -20.07 3.99 3.57
CA SER A 72 -19.82 3.28 4.81
C SER A 72 -20.84 3.71 5.85
N LYS A 73 -21.58 2.74 6.40
CA LYS A 73 -22.53 2.97 7.49
C LYS A 73 -21.83 3.29 8.82
N GLU A 74 -20.58 2.90 8.94
CA GLU A 74 -19.75 3.09 10.15
C GLU A 74 -19.05 4.46 10.18
N SER A 75 -19.07 5.19 9.07
CA SER A 75 -18.48 6.53 9.01
C SER A 75 -19.52 7.60 9.34
N SER A 76 -19.17 8.57 10.18
CA SER A 76 -20.02 9.71 10.53
C SER A 76 -20.46 10.55 9.32
N SER A 77 -19.67 10.56 8.24
CA SER A 77 -20.04 11.25 7.00
C SER A 77 -20.79 10.35 6.00
N GLY A 78 -20.99 9.06 6.30
CA GLY A 78 -21.52 8.06 5.38
C GLY A 78 -20.53 7.56 4.30
N TRP A 79 -19.26 7.99 4.36
CA TRP A 79 -18.22 7.64 3.36
C TRP A 79 -16.94 7.18 4.03
N HIS A 80 -16.37 6.06 3.57
CA HIS A 80 -15.15 5.51 4.15
C HIS A 80 -13.98 6.49 4.07
N GLY A 81 -13.36 6.78 5.23
CA GLY A 81 -12.21 7.68 5.36
C GLY A 81 -12.50 9.17 5.11
N ILE A 82 -13.77 9.56 5.16
CA ILE A 82 -14.20 10.94 5.35
C ILE A 82 -15.00 10.95 6.64
N TYR A 83 -14.69 11.85 7.56
CA TYR A 83 -15.34 11.93 8.86
C TYR A 83 -15.95 13.30 9.04
N ASP A 84 -17.22 13.33 9.44
CA ASP A 84 -17.87 14.52 9.95
C ASP A 84 -17.48 14.69 11.41
N LYS A 85 -16.88 15.84 11.76
CA LYS A 85 -16.46 16.17 13.13
C LYS A 85 -16.32 17.67 13.31
N THR A 86 -16.20 18.09 14.56
CA THR A 86 -15.89 19.46 14.94
C THR A 86 -14.39 19.59 15.23
N GLU A 87 -13.74 20.63 14.69
CA GLU A 87 -12.35 20.99 14.99
C GLU A 87 -12.31 22.43 15.55
N VAL A 88 -11.36 22.69 16.45
CA VAL A 88 -11.14 24.05 16.99
C VAL A 88 -10.13 24.76 16.12
N GLU A 89 -10.51 25.94 15.62
CA GLU A 89 -9.62 26.79 14.84
C GLU A 89 -8.55 27.46 15.71
N ARG A 90 -7.53 28.07 15.07
CA ARG A 90 -6.50 28.82 15.79
C ARG A 90 -7.05 30.00 16.59
N SER A 91 -8.21 30.53 16.19
CA SER A 91 -8.94 31.56 16.92
C SER A 91 -9.66 31.05 18.18
N GLY A 92 -9.67 29.73 18.44
CA GLY A 92 -10.44 29.11 19.50
C GLY A 92 -11.90 28.80 19.12
N THR A 93 -12.34 29.19 17.91
CA THR A 93 -13.71 28.95 17.45
C THR A 93 -13.90 27.50 17.02
N ALA A 94 -14.95 26.84 17.52
CA ALA A 94 -15.34 25.51 17.05
C ALA A 94 -15.93 25.60 15.64
N CYS A 95 -15.48 24.74 14.73
CA CYS A 95 -16.00 24.68 13.37
C CYS A 95 -16.25 23.24 12.92
N ASP A 96 -17.35 23.04 12.20
CA ASP A 96 -17.64 21.75 11.60
C ASP A 96 -16.84 21.53 10.33
N VAL A 97 -16.23 20.35 10.20
CA VAL A 97 -15.36 19.99 9.09
C VAL A 97 -15.70 18.60 8.57
N TYR A 98 -15.43 18.38 7.28
CA TYR A 98 -15.19 17.04 6.76
C TYR A 98 -13.69 16.78 6.76
N ALA A 99 -13.22 15.88 7.64
CA ALA A 99 -11.84 15.46 7.66
C ALA A 99 -11.63 14.21 6.80
N VAL A 100 -10.76 14.35 5.80
CA VAL A 100 -10.50 13.32 4.81
C VAL A 100 -9.15 12.68 5.08
N HIS A 101 -9.13 11.35 5.25
CA HIS A 101 -7.91 10.57 5.39
C HIS A 101 -7.31 10.26 4.02
N LEU A 102 -6.11 10.75 3.76
CA LEU A 102 -5.42 10.70 2.48
C LEU A 102 -4.04 10.03 2.63
N ARG A 103 -3.35 9.85 1.50
CA ARG A 103 -1.93 9.54 1.46
C ARG A 103 -1.15 10.73 0.94
N ASN A 104 -0.05 11.05 1.62
CA ASN A 104 0.93 11.95 1.07
C ASN A 104 1.67 11.20 -0.05
N LEU A 105 1.49 11.63 -1.30
CA LEU A 105 2.05 10.92 -2.45
C LEU A 105 3.58 10.97 -2.50
N SER A 106 4.22 11.98 -1.92
CA SER A 106 5.68 12.05 -1.86
C SER A 106 6.30 11.08 -0.85
N THR A 107 5.61 10.80 0.26
CA THR A 107 6.16 9.96 1.36
C THR A 107 5.44 8.63 1.54
N GLY A 108 4.30 8.40 0.90
CA GLY A 108 3.43 7.23 1.12
C GLY A 108 2.72 7.23 2.50
N LYS A 109 3.02 8.20 3.38
CA LYS A 109 2.49 8.24 4.75
C LYS A 109 1.03 8.70 4.78
N PRO A 110 0.24 8.22 5.76
CA PRO A 110 -1.09 8.77 6.01
C PRO A 110 -1.03 10.27 6.32
N THR A 111 -2.05 11.00 5.90
CA THR A 111 -2.22 12.42 6.19
C THR A 111 -3.69 12.78 6.13
N ASN A 112 -4.09 13.90 6.74
CA ASN A 112 -5.49 14.32 6.79
C ASN A 112 -5.65 15.72 6.21
N ARG A 113 -6.80 15.98 5.58
CA ARG A 113 -7.21 17.32 5.16
C ARG A 113 -8.61 17.64 5.65
N ALA A 114 -8.76 18.78 6.31
CA ALA A 114 -10.06 19.29 6.75
C ALA A 114 -10.69 20.20 5.69
N PHE A 115 -11.96 19.95 5.40
CA PHE A 115 -12.84 20.79 4.59
C PHE A 115 -13.83 21.48 5.52
N ARG A 116 -13.52 22.72 5.91
CA ARG A 116 -14.36 23.53 6.81
C ARG A 116 -15.67 23.87 6.14
N LYS A 117 -16.80 23.43 6.70
CA LYS A 117 -18.13 23.55 6.05
C LYS A 117 -18.51 25.01 5.78
N HIS A 118 -18.17 25.92 6.70
CA HIS A 118 -18.49 27.35 6.60
C HIS A 118 -17.76 28.08 5.46
N LEU A 119 -16.68 27.51 4.89
CA LEU A 119 -15.99 28.08 3.73
C LEU A 119 -16.65 27.76 2.39
N TYR A 120 -17.72 26.96 2.40
CA TYR A 120 -18.45 26.52 1.22
C TYR A 120 -19.86 27.07 1.22
N LYS A 121 -20.45 27.21 0.02
CA LYS A 121 -21.85 27.63 -0.15
C LYS A 121 -22.83 26.71 0.60
N THR A 122 -22.53 25.42 0.66
CA THR A 122 -23.33 24.42 1.40
C THR A 122 -22.42 23.33 1.97
N PRO A 123 -22.83 22.65 3.06
CA PRO A 123 -22.13 21.45 3.56
C PRO A 123 -21.98 20.37 2.48
N GLN A 124 -22.98 20.19 1.62
CA GLN A 124 -22.95 19.21 0.54
C GLN A 124 -21.88 19.55 -0.51
N ALA A 125 -21.61 20.84 -0.76
CA ALA A 125 -20.51 21.26 -1.62
C ALA A 125 -19.15 20.89 -1.01
N ALA A 126 -18.96 21.11 0.30
CA ALA A 126 -17.76 20.70 1.02
C ALA A 126 -17.55 19.17 0.95
N LEU A 127 -18.62 18.39 1.16
CA LEU A 127 -18.57 16.93 1.05
C LEU A 127 -18.24 16.46 -0.38
N ARG A 128 -18.78 17.13 -1.40
CA ARG A 128 -18.49 16.81 -2.81
C ARG A 128 -17.01 17.02 -3.12
N GLU A 129 -16.42 18.12 -2.64
CA GLU A 129 -14.99 18.40 -2.83
C GLU A 129 -14.11 17.41 -2.06
N ALA A 130 -14.48 17.11 -0.80
CA ALA A 130 -13.82 16.07 0.01
C ALA A 130 -13.77 14.71 -0.69
N LYS A 131 -14.91 14.27 -1.26
CA LYS A 131 -15.00 13.03 -2.05
C LYS A 131 -14.15 13.08 -3.32
N SER A 132 -14.18 14.21 -4.04
CA SER A 132 -13.40 14.40 -5.26
C SER A 132 -11.90 14.32 -5.00
N LEU A 133 -11.41 15.01 -3.97
CA LEU A 133 -10.00 14.93 -3.56
C LEU A 133 -9.63 13.50 -3.15
N ARG A 134 -10.45 12.85 -2.33
CA ARG A 134 -10.18 11.47 -1.89
C ARG A 134 -10.07 10.51 -3.07
N LYS A 135 -11.01 10.59 -4.02
CA LYS A 135 -11.00 9.76 -5.23
C LYS A 135 -9.70 9.95 -6.02
N ARG A 136 -9.34 11.20 -6.35
CA ARG A 136 -8.11 11.50 -7.09
C ARG A 136 -6.85 11.05 -6.35
N ASN A 137 -6.79 11.25 -5.03
CA ASN A 137 -5.66 10.82 -4.21
C ASN A 137 -5.51 9.29 -4.19
N ILE A 138 -6.62 8.54 -4.09
CA ILE A 138 -6.61 7.08 -4.15
C ILE A 138 -6.16 6.59 -5.54
N GLU A 139 -6.69 7.18 -6.61
CA GLU A 139 -6.33 6.81 -7.99
C GLU A 139 -4.82 7.03 -8.23
N ALA A 140 -4.31 8.21 -7.87
CA ALA A 140 -2.89 8.52 -7.97
C ALA A 140 -2.02 7.60 -7.10
N PHE A 141 -2.41 7.37 -5.84
CA PHE A 141 -1.69 6.49 -4.93
C PHE A 141 -1.66 5.04 -5.44
N ASN A 142 -2.79 4.52 -5.91
CA ASN A 142 -2.88 3.15 -6.39
C ASN A 142 -2.08 2.92 -7.67
N SER A 143 -2.05 3.90 -8.58
CA SER A 143 -1.18 3.88 -9.77
C SER A 143 0.30 3.82 -9.37
N MET A 144 0.72 4.64 -8.40
CA MET A 144 2.09 4.57 -7.86
C MET A 144 2.38 3.23 -7.17
N VAL A 145 1.43 2.68 -6.40
CA VAL A 145 1.57 1.37 -5.75
C VAL A 145 1.78 0.27 -6.77
N GLU A 146 1.06 0.29 -7.90
CA GLU A 146 1.26 -0.66 -8.98
C GLU A 146 2.70 -0.60 -9.53
N ALA A 147 3.16 0.60 -9.89
CA ALA A 147 4.53 0.80 -10.40
C ALA A 147 5.61 0.43 -9.37
N TYR A 148 5.38 0.74 -8.08
CA TYR A 148 6.26 0.34 -6.98
C TYR A 148 6.31 -1.19 -6.86
N ASN A 149 5.14 -1.84 -6.82
CA ASN A 149 5.02 -3.28 -6.70
C ASN A 149 5.65 -4.02 -7.89
N THR A 150 5.54 -3.50 -9.11
CA THR A 150 6.23 -4.06 -10.28
C THR A 150 7.76 -4.05 -10.10
N LYS A 151 8.33 -2.95 -9.58
CA LYS A 151 9.77 -2.85 -9.32
C LYS A 151 10.21 -3.81 -8.22
N VAL A 152 9.49 -3.81 -7.08
CA VAL A 152 9.78 -4.70 -5.96
C VAL A 152 9.69 -6.16 -6.38
N TYR A 153 8.66 -6.54 -7.15
CA TYR A 153 8.49 -7.91 -7.63
C TYR A 153 9.70 -8.37 -8.46
N LYS A 154 10.19 -7.54 -9.39
CA LYS A 154 11.37 -7.86 -10.21
C LYS A 154 12.63 -8.06 -9.36
N GLU A 155 12.84 -7.21 -8.36
CA GLU A 155 13.98 -7.33 -7.43
C GLU A 155 13.85 -8.58 -6.55
N ALA A 156 12.66 -8.82 -6.00
CA ALA A 156 12.41 -9.96 -5.15
C ALA A 156 12.58 -11.31 -5.87
N VAL A 157 12.19 -11.40 -7.15
CA VAL A 157 12.46 -12.59 -7.97
C VAL A 157 13.96 -12.85 -8.12
N LYS A 158 14.77 -11.79 -8.34
CA LYS A 158 16.24 -11.92 -8.42
C LYS A 158 16.83 -12.40 -7.09
N LEU A 159 16.38 -11.81 -5.98
CA LEU A 159 16.83 -12.21 -4.64
C LEU A 159 16.42 -13.65 -4.34
N ALA A 160 15.19 -14.04 -4.67
CA ALA A 160 14.69 -15.39 -4.50
C ALA A 160 15.50 -16.43 -5.29
N ASP A 161 15.96 -16.09 -6.50
CA ASP A 161 16.83 -16.96 -7.29
C ASP A 161 18.25 -17.03 -6.70
N LYS A 162 18.72 -15.95 -6.03
CA LYS A 162 19.97 -15.96 -5.24
C LYS A 162 19.84 -16.82 -3.98
N GLU A 163 18.70 -16.79 -3.29
CA GLU A 163 18.42 -17.66 -2.14
C GLU A 163 18.53 -19.14 -2.51
N VAL A 164 18.02 -19.55 -3.68
CA VAL A 164 18.15 -20.95 -4.17
C VAL A 164 19.61 -21.37 -4.36
N ARG A 165 20.49 -20.45 -4.75
CA ARG A 165 21.92 -20.75 -5.00
C ARG A 165 22.72 -20.80 -3.71
N GLN A 166 22.44 -19.89 -2.78
CA GLN A 166 23.26 -19.67 -1.59
C GLN A 166 22.64 -20.23 -0.31
N LEU A 167 21.38 -20.66 -0.36
CA LEU A 167 20.58 -21.18 0.77
C LEU A 167 20.56 -20.24 1.98
N LYS A 168 20.57 -18.94 1.72
CA LYS A 168 20.50 -17.86 2.72
C LYS A 168 19.29 -16.97 2.45
N PRO A 169 18.68 -16.35 3.47
CA PRO A 169 17.56 -15.44 3.30
C PRO A 169 18.04 -14.09 2.74
N PHE A 170 17.58 -13.72 1.55
CA PHE A 170 17.86 -12.44 0.88
C PHE A 170 16.61 -11.58 0.70
N LEU A 171 15.42 -12.17 0.83
CA LEU A 171 14.16 -11.43 0.63
C LEU A 171 13.94 -10.31 1.65
N ASN A 172 14.60 -10.36 2.81
CA ASN A 172 14.52 -9.30 3.82
C ASN A 172 14.95 -7.93 3.26
N ASP A 173 15.80 -7.90 2.24
CA ASP A 173 16.28 -6.67 1.59
C ASP A 173 15.17 -5.90 0.84
N VAL A 174 14.04 -6.55 0.55
CA VAL A 174 12.90 -5.97 -0.18
C VAL A 174 11.60 -5.97 0.61
N VAL A 175 11.63 -6.39 1.88
CA VAL A 175 10.46 -6.36 2.75
C VAL A 175 10.14 -4.93 3.17
N GLY A 176 8.85 -4.58 3.13
CA GLY A 176 8.36 -3.30 3.64
C GLY A 176 8.47 -2.12 2.67
N PHE A 177 8.27 -0.94 3.24
CA PHE A 177 8.29 0.32 2.50
C PHE A 177 9.72 0.87 2.41
N ASP A 178 10.21 1.09 1.19
CA ASP A 178 11.48 1.74 0.93
C ASP A 178 11.25 3.13 0.32
N GLN A 179 11.70 4.17 1.05
CA GLN A 179 11.49 5.56 0.65
C GLN A 179 12.27 5.92 -0.63
N LYS A 180 13.44 5.32 -0.88
CA LYS A 180 14.23 5.62 -2.07
C LYS A 180 13.53 5.11 -3.33
N ARG A 181 13.05 3.87 -3.30
CA ARG A 181 12.26 3.23 -4.36
C ARG A 181 10.95 3.97 -4.58
N TRP A 182 10.28 4.38 -3.51
CA TRP A 182 9.07 5.20 -3.59
C TRP A 182 9.35 6.55 -4.29
N ASN A 183 10.43 7.24 -3.92
CA ASN A 183 10.82 8.51 -4.55
C ASN A 183 11.09 8.34 -6.05
N THR A 184 11.69 7.24 -6.47
CA THR A 184 11.91 6.94 -7.89
C THR A 184 10.58 6.76 -8.64
N VAL A 185 9.60 6.11 -8.03
CA VAL A 185 8.25 5.97 -8.62
C VAL A 185 7.54 7.32 -8.64
N PHE A 186 7.61 8.08 -7.55
CA PHE A 186 7.04 9.42 -7.43
C PHE A 186 7.54 10.35 -8.52
N LYS A 187 8.86 10.47 -8.72
CA LYS A 187 9.44 11.30 -9.78
C LYS A 187 9.02 10.87 -11.19
N ALA A 188 8.79 9.59 -11.41
CA ALA A 188 8.33 9.09 -12.70
C ALA A 188 6.86 9.47 -12.99
N HIS A 189 6.00 9.51 -11.97
CA HIS A 189 4.59 9.90 -12.12
C HIS A 189 4.38 11.41 -12.05
N PHE A 190 5.23 12.11 -11.30
CA PHE A 190 5.14 13.54 -11.03
C PHE A 190 6.49 14.23 -11.29
N PRO A 191 6.98 14.26 -12.55
CA PRO A 191 8.29 14.83 -12.87
C PRO A 191 8.38 16.32 -12.53
N ASN A 192 7.25 17.03 -12.61
CA ASN A 192 7.14 18.46 -12.33
C ASN A 192 6.62 18.75 -10.91
N GLY A 193 6.53 17.75 -10.04
CA GLY A 193 5.93 17.87 -8.70
C GLY A 193 4.42 17.62 -8.66
N LEU A 194 3.83 17.83 -7.47
CA LEU A 194 2.42 17.50 -7.21
C LEU A 194 1.48 18.62 -7.64
N ASP A 195 0.39 18.23 -8.30
CA ASP A 195 -0.75 19.13 -8.49
C ASP A 195 -1.46 19.36 -7.14
N SER A 196 -1.74 20.64 -6.86
CA SER A 196 -2.60 21.13 -5.78
C SER A 196 -3.93 20.40 -5.61
N ASN A 197 -4.41 19.77 -6.67
CA ASN A 197 -5.64 19.02 -6.75
C ASN A 197 -5.58 17.60 -6.17
N ILE A 198 -4.39 17.08 -5.85
CA ILE A 198 -4.19 15.68 -5.44
C ILE A 198 -3.42 15.58 -4.11
N ASP A 199 -2.64 16.61 -3.75
CA ASP A 199 -1.91 16.69 -2.47
C ASP A 199 -2.62 17.63 -1.46
N PRO A 200 -2.83 17.17 -0.22
CA PRO A 200 -3.31 18.01 0.87
C PRO A 200 -2.39 19.16 1.30
N LYS A 201 -1.09 19.16 0.95
CA LYS A 201 -0.12 20.20 1.39
C LYS A 201 0.00 21.42 0.47
N THR A 202 -0.64 21.43 -0.70
CA THR A 202 -0.35 22.39 -1.78
C THR A 202 -1.30 23.56 -1.91
N VAL A 203 -2.18 23.83 -0.93
CA VAL A 203 -2.88 25.12 -0.90
C VAL A 203 -1.89 26.19 -0.41
N LYS A 204 -0.98 26.62 -1.29
CA LYS A 204 -0.43 27.98 -1.16
C LYS A 204 -1.59 28.92 -1.42
N GLU A 205 -1.87 29.74 -0.42
CA GLU A 205 -2.80 30.85 -0.47
C GLU A 205 -2.71 31.54 -1.83
N LYS A 206 -3.82 31.58 -2.58
CA LYS A 206 -3.97 32.60 -3.62
C LYS A 206 -3.85 33.94 -2.88
N LYS A 207 -2.66 34.56 -2.91
CA LYS A 207 -2.49 35.97 -2.57
C LYS A 207 -3.53 36.71 -3.40
N LYS A 208 -4.62 37.16 -2.77
CA LYS A 208 -5.52 38.14 -3.36
C LYS A 208 -4.65 39.35 -3.68
N GLY A 209 -4.44 39.59 -4.97
CA GLY A 209 -3.91 40.86 -5.42
C GLY A 209 -4.82 41.96 -4.89
N ARG A 210 -4.28 42.81 -4.02
CA ARG A 210 -4.87 44.10 -3.69
C ARG A 210 -4.87 44.89 -5.01
N LYS A 211 -6.07 45.20 -5.51
CA LYS A 211 -6.31 46.44 -6.26
C LYS A 211 -6.87 47.43 -5.24
#